data_AF-A0A3D0V4J1-F1
#
_entry.id   AF-A0A3D0V4J1-F1
#
_cell.length_a   1.000
_cell.length_b   1.000
_cell.length_c   1.000
_cell.angle_alpha   90.00
_cell.angle_beta   90.00
_cell.angle_gamma   90.00
#
_symmetry.space_group_name_H-M   'P 1'
#
loop_
_entity.id
_entity.type
_entity.pdbx_description
1 polymer ?
#
loop_
_entity_poly.entity_id
_entity_poly.type
_entity_poly.pdbx_seq_one_letter_code
_entity_poly.pdbx_strand_id
1 'polypeptide(L)'
;MGKSEMFRNGGIIFSIRFIINKSCSMNNPKQEDLQEIKKQKAFFVFLAKTPVRIVLIVLVLLAFILGLTFAVYTKPISSPFVQRIVNILPYPAAFVNGQAIWMSDFIKEYEAITQYFGTLDDSEIPSDEVVKATIMDTLVNKIAVQHLANQYGVVLDESRVDEELASLLSTTTEEEFLAQLEEMFGWNLDEFKDRVLQPLVLAEQMSEFVETSEDLQAGQKEKAEAAYTRIINGEVFSDVATEIYSASGFEGDGDLGLVNTSDIPEEWMEVINAVEVGSVSPVTEFPGGYYLFSVVERTETEDGEQIHLYGLMIPQATLTEAVTHYIDSIKEWRIVGKEQAEE
;
A
#
# COMPACT_ATOMS: atom_id res chain seq x y z
N MET A 1 28.38 -43.43 -86.42
CA MET A 1 27.70 -42.44 -87.28
C MET A 1 27.19 -41.35 -86.35
N GLY A 2 27.86 -40.21 -86.21
CA GLY A 2 28.26 -39.26 -87.24
C GLY A 2 27.35 -38.05 -87.07
N LYS A 3 27.84 -36.98 -86.43
CA LYS A 3 28.23 -35.70 -87.06
C LYS A 3 27.10 -34.67 -86.84
N SER A 4 27.29 -33.38 -86.62
CA SER A 4 28.46 -32.52 -86.46
C SER A 4 27.91 -31.10 -86.33
N GLU A 5 28.57 -30.26 -85.51
CA GLU A 5 28.91 -28.86 -85.85
C GLU A 5 27.76 -27.81 -85.92
N MET A 6 27.93 -26.52 -85.61
CA MET A 6 29.11 -25.65 -85.60
C MET A 6 28.76 -24.28 -84.96
N PHE A 7 29.72 -23.70 -84.22
CA PHE A 7 30.06 -22.28 -83.99
C PHE A 7 29.05 -21.23 -83.45
N ARG A 8 29.44 -20.57 -82.35
CA ARG A 8 30.28 -19.33 -82.40
C ARG A 8 30.95 -19.00 -81.05
N ASN A 9 32.28 -19.02 -81.09
CA ASN A 9 33.31 -18.17 -80.44
C ASN A 9 33.23 -18.00 -78.90
N GLY A 10 34.10 -18.56 -78.04
CA GLY A 10 35.56 -18.72 -78.12
C GLY A 10 36.24 -17.44 -77.64
N GLY A 11 37.10 -17.37 -76.62
CA GLY A 11 37.77 -18.34 -75.76
C GLY A 11 39.12 -17.74 -75.33
N ILE A 12 39.74 -18.36 -74.32
CA ILE A 12 41.21 -18.45 -74.11
C ILE A 12 41.84 -17.40 -73.17
N ILE A 13 42.08 -17.91 -71.96
CA ILE A 13 43.27 -17.67 -71.14
C ILE A 13 44.49 -18.15 -71.93
N PHE A 14 45.41 -17.28 -72.33
CA PHE A 14 46.87 -17.47 -72.20
C PHE A 14 47.63 -16.18 -72.61
N SER A 15 48.30 -15.60 -71.61
CA SER A 15 49.55 -14.83 -71.65
C SER A 15 50.28 -14.62 -72.99
N ILE A 16 50.71 -13.37 -73.25
CA ILE A 16 52.11 -12.96 -73.55
C ILE A 16 52.22 -11.41 -73.60
N ARG A 17 52.87 -10.83 -72.59
CA ARG A 17 53.96 -9.83 -72.69
C ARG A 17 54.00 -8.86 -73.88
N PHE A 18 53.09 -7.88 -73.96
CA PHE A 18 53.27 -6.62 -74.71
C PHE A 18 52.10 -5.71 -74.32
N ILE A 19 52.19 -4.82 -73.33
CA ILE A 19 52.53 -3.40 -73.51
C ILE A 19 53.09 -2.94 -72.15
N ILE A 20 54.40 -2.82 -72.08
CA ILE A 20 55.07 -1.86 -71.20
C ILE A 20 55.00 -0.52 -71.95
N ASN A 21 54.64 0.53 -71.22
CA ASN A 21 54.82 1.95 -71.56
C ASN A 21 53.69 2.69 -72.31
N LYS A 22 52.67 3.14 -71.57
CA LYS A 22 52.25 4.56 -71.61
C LYS A 22 51.51 4.97 -70.33
N SER A 23 52.25 5.72 -69.53
CA SER A 23 51.94 6.54 -68.34
C SER A 23 50.50 6.91 -67.97
N CYS A 24 50.33 7.03 -66.64
CA CYS A 24 49.41 7.89 -65.87
C CYS A 24 47.92 7.51 -65.91
N SER A 25 47.28 7.11 -64.81
CA SER A 25 47.18 7.86 -63.56
C SER A 25 47.09 6.91 -62.36
N MET A 26 48.10 6.95 -61.48
CA MET A 26 47.94 6.47 -60.11
C MET A 26 47.08 7.47 -59.36
N ASN A 27 45.79 7.19 -59.18
CA ASN A 27 45.03 7.83 -58.11
C ASN A 27 45.34 7.07 -56.82
N ASN A 28 46.30 7.65 -56.09
CA ASN A 28 46.64 7.36 -54.70
C ASN A 28 45.34 7.25 -53.87
N PRO A 29 45.12 6.23 -53.01
CA PRO A 29 44.03 6.30 -52.04
C PRO A 29 44.17 7.64 -51.30
N LYS A 30 43.11 8.46 -51.34
CA LYS A 30 43.19 9.84 -50.83
C LYS A 30 43.72 9.77 -49.39
N GLN A 31 44.67 10.64 -49.05
CA GLN A 31 45.23 10.66 -47.70
C GLN A 31 44.15 10.84 -46.61
N GLU A 32 42.99 11.40 -46.96
CA GLU A 32 41.77 11.43 -46.14
C GLU A 32 41.28 10.02 -45.75
N ASP A 33 41.14 9.08 -46.70
CA ASP A 33 40.67 7.71 -46.46
C ASP A 33 41.62 6.95 -45.52
N LEU A 34 42.93 7.12 -45.68
CA LEU A 34 43.94 6.51 -44.83
C LEU A 34 43.99 7.12 -43.42
N GLN A 35 43.69 8.41 -43.28
CA GLN A 35 43.57 9.05 -41.96
C GLN A 35 42.28 8.65 -41.24
N GLU A 36 41.16 8.53 -41.95
CA GLU A 36 39.92 8.00 -41.40
C GLU A 36 40.07 6.56 -40.91
N ILE A 37 40.69 5.68 -41.70
CA ILE A 37 40.95 4.30 -41.30
C ILE A 37 41.88 4.25 -40.07
N LYS A 38 42.88 5.13 -39.98
CA LYS A 38 43.75 5.23 -38.79
C LYS A 38 42.99 5.75 -37.57
N LYS A 39 42.10 6.72 -37.72
CA LYS A 39 41.22 7.22 -36.64
C LYS A 39 40.26 6.13 -36.16
N GLN A 40 39.64 5.39 -37.08
CA GLN A 40 38.77 4.24 -36.75
C GLN A 40 39.54 3.12 -36.03
N LYS A 41 40.74 2.76 -36.51
CA LYS A 41 41.59 1.77 -35.84
C LYS A 41 42.06 2.24 -34.47
N ALA A 42 42.46 3.50 -34.33
CA ALA A 42 42.86 4.09 -33.05
C ALA A 42 41.69 4.17 -32.05
N PHE A 43 40.48 4.46 -32.55
CA PHE A 43 39.25 4.42 -31.77
C PHE A 43 38.93 3.00 -31.28
N PHE A 44 38.99 1.98 -32.15
CA PHE A 44 38.81 0.58 -31.73
C PHE A 44 39.89 0.09 -30.75
N VAL A 45 41.15 0.53 -30.91
CA VAL A 45 42.24 0.24 -29.96
C VAL A 45 42.04 0.97 -28.63
N PHE A 46 41.48 2.18 -28.65
CA PHE A 46 41.10 2.93 -27.46
C PHE A 46 39.92 2.28 -26.72
N LEU A 47 38.86 1.89 -27.46
CA LEU A 47 37.75 1.08 -26.94
C LEU A 47 38.23 -0.29 -26.44
N ALA A 48 39.35 -0.79 -26.94
CA ALA A 48 39.96 -2.04 -26.50
C ALA A 48 40.78 -1.93 -25.20
N LYS A 49 41.06 -0.72 -24.70
CA LYS A 49 41.72 -0.54 -23.40
C LYS A 49 40.82 -1.06 -22.29
N THR A 50 41.39 -1.86 -21.39
CA THR A 50 40.68 -2.47 -20.24
C THR A 50 39.76 -1.51 -19.48
N PRO A 51 40.16 -0.26 -19.12
CA PRO A 51 39.25 0.67 -18.43
C PRO A 51 38.09 1.15 -19.32
N VAL A 52 38.30 1.36 -20.62
CA VAL A 52 37.25 1.81 -21.55
C VAL A 52 36.26 0.68 -21.84
N ARG A 53 36.74 -0.57 -21.92
CA ARG A 53 35.88 -1.76 -22.03
C ARG A 53 34.97 -1.94 -20.83
N ILE A 54 35.49 -1.76 -19.61
CA ILE A 54 34.69 -1.87 -18.38
C ILE A 54 33.60 -0.81 -18.38
N VAL A 55 33.93 0.45 -18.70
CA VAL A 55 32.92 1.52 -18.79
C VAL A 55 31.85 1.21 -19.83
N LEU A 56 32.21 0.70 -21.00
CA LEU A 56 31.23 0.29 -22.02
C LEU A 56 30.35 -0.87 -21.55
N ILE A 57 30.92 -1.89 -20.89
CA ILE A 57 30.14 -3.01 -20.35
C ILE A 57 29.15 -2.50 -19.30
N VAL A 58 29.60 -1.64 -18.39
CA VAL A 58 28.71 -1.02 -17.38
C VAL A 58 27.61 -0.19 -18.05
N LEU A 59 27.92 0.59 -19.08
CA LEU A 59 26.91 1.37 -19.81
C LEU A 59 25.90 0.48 -20.55
N VAL A 60 26.35 -0.63 -21.15
CA VAL A 60 25.45 -1.60 -21.79
C VAL A 60 24.58 -2.31 -20.77
N LEU A 61 25.14 -2.68 -19.61
CA LEU A 61 24.38 -3.27 -18.51
C LEU A 61 23.35 -2.27 -17.95
N LEU A 62 23.71 -1.00 -17.78
CA LEU A 62 22.79 0.05 -17.36
C LEU A 62 21.67 0.27 -18.39
N ALA A 63 22.01 0.33 -19.68
CA ALA A 63 21.00 0.44 -20.74
C ALA A 63 20.08 -0.80 -20.79
N PHE A 64 20.62 -1.99 -20.53
CA PHE A 64 19.84 -3.22 -20.42
C PHE A 64 18.89 -3.20 -19.21
N ILE A 65 19.37 -2.78 -18.04
CA ILE A 65 18.54 -2.61 -16.83
C ILE A 65 17.45 -1.57 -17.08
N LEU A 66 17.77 -0.43 -17.70
CA LEU A 66 16.77 0.58 -18.07
C LEU A 66 15.73 0.04 -19.05
N GLY A 67 16.15 -0.76 -20.04
CA GLY A 67 15.25 -1.43 -20.97
C GLY A 67 14.33 -2.44 -20.28
N LEU A 68 14.87 -3.23 -19.34
CA LEU A 68 14.07 -4.14 -18.50
C LEU A 68 13.09 -3.38 -17.62
N THR A 69 13.54 -2.30 -16.98
CA THR A 69 12.71 -1.43 -16.15
C THR A 69 11.53 -0.90 -16.97
N PHE A 70 11.79 -0.35 -18.15
CA PHE A 70 10.74 0.13 -19.06
C PHE A 70 9.77 -1.00 -19.46
N ALA A 71 10.28 -2.20 -19.74
CA ALA A 71 9.43 -3.33 -20.10
C ALA A 71 8.55 -3.81 -18.93
N VAL A 72 9.07 -3.80 -17.68
CA VAL A 72 8.33 -4.20 -16.49
C VAL A 72 7.11 -3.30 -16.25
N TYR A 73 7.26 -1.98 -16.37
CA TYR A 73 6.18 -1.04 -16.07
C TYR A 73 5.23 -0.76 -17.25
N THR A 74 5.55 -1.18 -18.48
CA THR A 74 4.69 -0.96 -19.66
C THR A 74 3.87 -2.18 -20.07
N LYS A 75 4.21 -3.37 -19.57
CA LYS A 75 3.52 -4.62 -19.87
C LYS A 75 2.46 -4.92 -18.80
N PRO A 76 1.43 -5.72 -19.14
CA PRO A 76 0.49 -6.21 -18.14
C PRO A 76 1.21 -6.93 -17.00
N ILE A 77 0.75 -6.65 -15.78
CA ILE A 77 1.33 -7.17 -14.54
C ILE A 77 1.25 -8.71 -14.50
N SER A 78 0.18 -9.28 -15.04
CA SER A 78 -0.03 -10.73 -15.19
C SER A 78 0.82 -11.40 -16.29
N SER A 79 1.71 -10.67 -16.97
CA SER A 79 2.51 -11.29 -18.04
C SER A 79 3.63 -12.18 -17.47
N PRO A 80 3.89 -13.38 -18.04
CA PRO A 80 4.94 -14.28 -17.56
C PRO A 80 6.34 -13.68 -17.59
N PHE A 81 6.55 -12.67 -18.45
CA PHE A 81 7.80 -11.92 -18.50
C PHE A 81 7.98 -11.06 -17.24
N VAL A 82 6.95 -10.30 -16.85
CA VAL A 82 7.01 -9.40 -15.68
C VAL A 82 7.22 -10.22 -14.41
N GLN A 83 6.42 -11.27 -14.18
CA GLN A 83 6.55 -12.17 -13.03
C GLN A 83 7.97 -12.74 -12.86
N ARG A 84 8.56 -13.24 -13.96
CA ARG A 84 9.92 -13.81 -13.90
C ARG A 84 10.97 -12.75 -13.55
N ILE A 85 10.82 -11.53 -14.05
CA ILE A 85 11.80 -10.46 -13.84
C ILE A 85 11.70 -9.91 -12.41
N VAL A 86 10.50 -9.69 -11.88
CA VAL A 86 10.31 -9.11 -10.54
C VAL A 86 10.72 -10.05 -9.41
N ASN A 87 10.69 -11.37 -9.65
CA ASN A 87 11.15 -12.37 -8.69
C ASN A 87 12.68 -12.47 -8.60
N ILE A 88 13.40 -11.91 -9.59
CA ILE A 88 14.86 -11.91 -9.64
C ILE A 88 15.41 -10.53 -9.27
N LEU A 89 14.75 -9.47 -9.75
CA LEU A 89 15.16 -8.09 -9.56
C LEU A 89 14.12 -7.34 -8.73
N PRO A 90 14.53 -6.68 -7.63
CA PRO A 90 13.61 -6.01 -6.71
C PRO A 90 13.14 -4.68 -7.32
N TYR A 91 12.07 -4.74 -8.11
CA TYR A 91 11.41 -3.55 -8.64
C TYR A 91 10.42 -3.01 -7.62
N PRO A 92 10.43 -1.70 -7.29
CA PRO A 92 9.44 -1.11 -6.40
C PRO A 92 8.08 -0.95 -7.13
N ALA A 93 6.99 -1.21 -6.44
CA ALA A 93 5.63 -0.84 -6.84
C ALA A 93 5.20 0.51 -6.24
N ALA A 94 5.66 0.81 -5.03
CA ALA A 94 5.46 2.08 -4.35
C ALA A 94 6.56 2.32 -3.31
N PHE A 95 6.62 3.55 -2.79
CA PHE A 95 7.47 3.93 -1.67
C PHE A 95 6.62 4.61 -0.60
N VAL A 96 6.73 4.14 0.63
CA VAL A 96 5.99 4.62 1.80
C VAL A 96 7.02 5.01 2.85
N ASN A 97 7.17 6.31 3.11
CA ASN A 97 8.15 6.84 4.07
C ASN A 97 9.59 6.31 3.86
N GLY A 98 10.00 6.13 2.59
CA GLY A 98 11.34 5.60 2.23
C GLY A 98 11.46 4.07 2.22
N GLN A 99 10.46 3.33 2.69
CA GLN A 99 10.36 1.88 2.52
C GLN A 99 9.73 1.55 1.17
N ALA A 100 10.36 0.63 0.42
CA ALA A 100 9.81 0.16 -0.86
C ALA A 100 8.78 -0.95 -0.62
N ILE A 101 7.61 -0.82 -1.23
CA ILE A 101 6.70 -1.94 -1.49
C ILE A 101 7.20 -2.62 -2.77
N TRP A 102 7.58 -3.89 -2.71
CA TRP A 102 8.11 -4.59 -3.87
C TRP A 102 7.00 -5.02 -4.84
N MET A 103 7.32 -4.95 -6.12
CA MET A 103 6.43 -5.40 -7.20
C MET A 103 6.15 -6.90 -7.11
N SER A 104 7.11 -7.70 -6.61
CA SER A 104 6.88 -9.12 -6.35
C SER A 104 5.75 -9.35 -5.35
N ASP A 105 5.69 -8.55 -4.28
CA ASP A 105 4.68 -8.69 -3.24
C ASP A 105 3.33 -8.20 -3.77
N PHE A 106 3.31 -7.05 -4.45
CA PHE A 106 2.11 -6.53 -5.10
C PHE A 106 1.51 -7.52 -6.10
N ILE A 107 2.35 -8.17 -6.92
CA ILE A 107 1.91 -9.15 -7.93
C ILE A 107 1.27 -10.37 -7.27
N LYS A 108 1.83 -10.85 -6.16
CA LYS A 108 1.26 -12.00 -5.44
C LYS A 108 -0.14 -11.69 -4.88
N GLU A 109 -0.33 -10.51 -4.31
CA GLU A 109 -1.65 -10.06 -3.84
C GLU A 109 -2.64 -9.92 -5.02
N TYR A 110 -2.17 -9.35 -6.14
CA TYR A 110 -2.97 -9.23 -7.35
C TYR A 110 -3.41 -10.59 -7.90
N GLU A 111 -2.48 -11.55 -8.01
CA GLU A 111 -2.77 -12.89 -8.48
C GLU A 111 -3.81 -13.58 -7.60
N ALA A 112 -3.65 -13.55 -6.27
CA ALA A 112 -4.60 -14.14 -5.34
C ALA A 112 -6.01 -13.56 -5.47
N ILE A 113 -6.12 -12.23 -5.55
CA ILE A 113 -7.42 -11.56 -5.72
C ILE A 113 -8.03 -11.88 -7.09
N THR A 114 -7.25 -11.87 -8.16
CA THR A 114 -7.76 -12.23 -9.49
C THR A 114 -8.17 -13.70 -9.60
N GLN A 115 -7.48 -14.60 -8.89
CA GLN A 115 -7.84 -16.00 -8.81
C GLN A 115 -9.20 -16.16 -8.10
N TYR A 116 -9.38 -15.49 -6.96
CA TYR A 116 -10.65 -15.45 -6.25
C TYR A 116 -11.79 -14.92 -7.14
N PHE A 117 -11.63 -13.74 -7.76
CA PHE A 117 -12.67 -13.18 -8.64
C PHE A 117 -12.92 -14.01 -9.90
N GLY A 118 -11.92 -14.77 -10.37
CA GLY A 118 -12.08 -15.70 -11.50
C GLY A 118 -13.03 -16.87 -11.21
N THR A 119 -13.39 -17.10 -9.94
CA THR A 119 -14.41 -18.08 -9.53
C THR A 119 -15.83 -17.52 -9.52
N LEU A 120 -15.98 -16.19 -9.63
CA LEU A 120 -17.26 -15.49 -9.57
C LEU A 120 -17.82 -15.18 -10.96
N ASP A 121 -19.08 -14.77 -11.02
CA ASP A 121 -19.74 -14.34 -12.25
C ASP A 121 -19.17 -13.00 -12.75
N ASP A 122 -19.04 -12.83 -14.08
CA ASP A 122 -18.41 -11.67 -14.74
C ASP A 122 -18.94 -10.29 -14.29
N SER A 123 -20.19 -10.21 -13.80
CA SER A 123 -20.79 -8.95 -13.33
C SER A 123 -20.28 -8.48 -11.97
N GLU A 124 -19.60 -9.34 -11.22
CA GLU A 124 -19.12 -9.05 -9.85
C GLU A 124 -17.63 -8.70 -9.81
N ILE A 125 -16.93 -8.77 -10.95
CA ILE A 125 -15.49 -8.54 -11.03
C ILE A 125 -15.21 -7.02 -11.10
N PRO A 126 -14.50 -6.43 -10.12
CA PRO A 126 -14.12 -5.03 -10.16
C PRO A 126 -13.16 -4.73 -11.32
N SER A 127 -13.04 -3.45 -11.69
CA SER A 127 -12.07 -3.07 -12.72
C SER A 127 -10.64 -3.33 -12.24
N ASP A 128 -9.75 -3.66 -13.19
CA ASP A 128 -8.33 -3.92 -12.91
C ASP A 128 -7.63 -2.74 -12.20
N GLU A 129 -8.03 -1.51 -12.49
CA GLU A 129 -7.54 -0.32 -11.78
C GLU A 129 -8.00 -0.26 -10.33
N VAL A 130 -9.28 -0.55 -10.07
CA VAL A 130 -9.84 -0.57 -8.70
C VAL A 130 -9.14 -1.66 -7.89
N VAL A 131 -9.00 -2.87 -8.43
CA VAL A 131 -8.27 -3.97 -7.76
C VAL A 131 -6.85 -3.54 -7.39
N LYS A 132 -6.12 -2.92 -8.33
CA LYS A 132 -4.75 -2.45 -8.08
C LYS A 132 -4.67 -1.36 -7.01
N ALA A 133 -5.61 -0.42 -7.01
CA ALA A 133 -5.69 0.63 -6.01
C ALA A 133 -5.96 0.03 -4.61
N THR A 134 -6.96 -0.82 -4.49
CA THR A 134 -7.32 -1.49 -3.23
C THR A 134 -6.18 -2.33 -2.67
N ILE A 135 -5.45 -3.07 -3.51
CA ILE A 135 -4.25 -3.80 -3.09
C ILE A 135 -3.19 -2.84 -2.56
N MET A 136 -2.96 -1.73 -3.25
CA MET A 136 -1.97 -0.74 -2.80
C MET A 136 -2.37 -0.16 -1.45
N ASP A 137 -3.63 0.25 -1.27
CA ASP A 137 -4.14 0.76 0.00
C ASP A 137 -3.97 -0.27 1.13
N THR A 138 -4.29 -1.52 0.84
CA THR A 138 -4.11 -2.62 1.80
C THR A 138 -2.64 -2.77 2.20
N LEU A 139 -1.70 -2.76 1.26
CA LEU A 139 -0.27 -2.88 1.54
C LEU A 139 0.28 -1.66 2.30
N VAL A 140 -0.18 -0.46 1.96
CA VAL A 140 0.17 0.77 2.67
C VAL A 140 -0.33 0.71 4.12
N ASN A 141 -1.57 0.29 4.34
CA ASN A 141 -2.15 0.11 5.67
C ASN A 141 -1.37 -0.93 6.49
N LYS A 142 -1.02 -2.09 5.91
CA LYS A 142 -0.17 -3.10 6.57
C LYS A 142 1.18 -2.51 7.02
N ILE A 143 1.84 -1.73 6.16
CA ILE A 143 3.10 -1.06 6.48
C ILE A 143 2.90 0.01 7.57
N ALA A 144 1.82 0.78 7.51
CA ALA A 144 1.49 1.79 8.50
C ALA A 144 1.29 1.18 9.89
N VAL A 145 0.50 0.11 9.99
CA VAL A 145 0.33 -0.65 11.25
C VAL A 145 1.68 -1.17 11.75
N GLN A 146 2.49 -1.77 10.88
CA GLN A 146 3.82 -2.26 11.26
C GLN A 146 4.74 -1.14 11.78
N HIS A 147 4.69 0.04 11.16
CA HIS A 147 5.49 1.19 11.59
C HIS A 147 4.99 1.75 12.93
N LEU A 148 3.68 1.86 13.12
CA LEU A 148 3.11 2.24 14.41
C LEU A 148 3.50 1.25 15.50
N ALA A 149 3.39 -0.05 15.23
CA ALA A 149 3.82 -1.09 16.15
C ALA A 149 5.31 -0.94 16.52
N ASN A 150 6.18 -0.74 15.53
CA ASN A 150 7.61 -0.50 15.75
C ASN A 150 7.88 0.80 16.55
N GLN A 151 7.11 1.85 16.30
CA GLN A 151 7.24 3.15 16.98
C GLN A 151 6.87 3.04 18.46
N TYR A 152 5.78 2.34 18.77
CA TYR A 152 5.28 2.16 20.13
C TYR A 152 5.85 0.92 20.85
N GLY A 153 6.66 0.13 20.16
CA GLY A 153 7.29 -1.07 20.72
C GLY A 153 6.34 -2.27 20.86
N VAL A 154 5.23 -2.29 20.12
CA VAL A 154 4.33 -3.44 20.02
C VAL A 154 4.99 -4.48 19.12
N VAL A 155 5.21 -5.68 19.66
CA VAL A 155 5.85 -6.80 18.95
C VAL A 155 4.81 -7.88 18.67
N LEU A 156 4.83 -8.40 17.44
CA LEU A 156 3.98 -9.51 17.03
C LEU A 156 4.15 -10.70 17.99
N ASP A 157 3.06 -11.15 18.59
CA ASP A 157 3.05 -12.37 19.38
C ASP A 157 2.76 -13.57 18.46
N GLU A 158 3.83 -14.29 18.10
CA GLU A 158 3.74 -15.49 17.24
C GLU A 158 2.86 -16.58 17.85
N SER A 159 2.68 -16.61 19.18
CA SER A 159 1.80 -17.59 19.81
C SER A 159 0.32 -17.34 19.49
N ARG A 160 -0.10 -16.05 19.43
CA ARG A 160 -1.45 -15.66 18.97
C ARG A 160 -1.68 -16.01 17.50
N VAL A 161 -0.65 -15.93 16.66
CA VAL A 161 -0.71 -16.37 15.25
C VAL A 161 -0.98 -17.87 15.17
N ASP A 162 -0.30 -18.67 15.99
CA ASP A 162 -0.50 -20.13 16.02
C ASP A 162 -1.86 -20.50 16.63
N GLU A 163 -2.34 -19.77 17.63
CA GLU A 163 -3.68 -19.94 18.21
C GLU A 163 -4.80 -19.63 17.18
N GLU A 164 -4.66 -18.53 16.43
CA GLU A 164 -5.60 -18.17 15.38
C GLU A 164 -5.61 -19.23 14.26
N LEU A 165 -4.44 -19.71 13.86
CA LEU A 165 -4.34 -20.81 12.89
C LEU A 165 -5.01 -22.09 13.41
N ALA A 166 -4.77 -22.45 14.67
CA ALA A 166 -5.40 -23.62 15.29
C ALA A 166 -6.93 -23.48 15.37
N SER A 167 -7.43 -22.25 15.59
CA SER A 167 -8.85 -21.92 15.57
C SER A 167 -9.46 -22.18 14.18
N LEU A 168 -8.82 -21.72 13.10
CA LEU A 168 -9.27 -21.96 11.72
C LEU A 168 -9.29 -23.46 11.40
N LEU A 169 -8.23 -24.18 11.78
CA LEU A 169 -8.10 -25.63 11.59
C LEU A 169 -8.98 -26.46 12.54
N SER A 170 -9.70 -25.85 13.47
CA SER A 170 -10.64 -26.60 14.33
C SER A 170 -11.90 -27.05 13.59
N THR A 171 -12.22 -26.37 12.48
CA THR A 171 -13.46 -26.55 11.71
C THR A 171 -13.31 -27.48 10.50
N THR A 172 -12.08 -27.76 10.08
CA THR A 172 -11.75 -28.56 8.89
C THR A 172 -10.41 -29.27 9.11
N THR A 173 -10.08 -30.28 8.30
CA THR A 173 -8.76 -30.90 8.38
C THR A 173 -7.68 -30.00 7.75
N GLU A 174 -6.43 -30.12 8.19
CA GLU A 174 -5.30 -29.37 7.62
C GLU A 174 -5.17 -29.61 6.11
N GLU A 175 -5.33 -30.85 5.65
CA GLU A 175 -5.27 -31.19 4.21
C GLU A 175 -6.36 -30.47 3.40
N GLU A 176 -7.60 -30.46 3.89
CA GLU A 176 -8.72 -29.77 3.23
C GLU A 176 -8.53 -28.25 3.22
N PHE A 177 -8.04 -27.68 4.32
CA PHE A 177 -7.75 -26.25 4.41
C PHE A 177 -6.68 -25.82 3.42
N LEU A 178 -5.57 -26.57 3.33
CA LEU A 178 -4.50 -26.28 2.39
C LEU A 178 -4.97 -26.38 0.93
N ALA A 179 -5.80 -27.38 0.61
CA ALA A 179 -6.39 -27.51 -0.72
C ALA A 179 -7.28 -26.31 -1.07
N GLN A 180 -8.09 -25.83 -0.12
CA GLN A 180 -8.93 -24.64 -0.32
C GLN A 180 -8.10 -23.36 -0.49
N LEU A 181 -7.03 -23.18 0.29
CA LEU A 181 -6.14 -22.03 0.16
C LEU A 181 -5.44 -22.00 -1.21
N GLU A 182 -4.95 -23.14 -1.66
CA GLU A 182 -4.32 -23.26 -2.98
C GLU A 182 -5.34 -23.01 -4.10
N GLU A 183 -6.57 -23.53 -3.98
CA GLU A 183 -7.64 -23.35 -4.96
C GLU A 183 -8.14 -21.90 -5.01
N MET A 184 -8.32 -21.23 -3.88
CA MET A 184 -8.91 -19.88 -3.82
C MET A 184 -7.88 -18.77 -4.05
N PHE A 185 -6.68 -18.91 -3.50
CA PHE A 185 -5.68 -17.83 -3.45
C PHE A 185 -4.34 -18.21 -4.08
N GLY A 186 -4.08 -19.50 -4.35
CA GLY A 186 -2.80 -19.97 -4.87
C GLY A 186 -1.66 -19.91 -3.85
N TRP A 187 -1.99 -19.79 -2.56
CA TRP A 187 -1.02 -19.68 -1.47
C TRP A 187 -0.86 -20.99 -0.72
N ASN A 188 0.35 -21.22 -0.23
CA ASN A 188 0.61 -22.24 0.77
C ASN A 188 0.40 -21.70 2.20
N LEU A 189 0.54 -22.57 3.21
CA LEU A 189 0.32 -22.21 4.60
C LEU A 189 1.21 -21.06 5.08
N ASP A 190 2.50 -21.09 4.78
CA ASP A 190 3.45 -20.05 5.19
C ASP A 190 3.07 -18.71 4.56
N GLU A 191 2.68 -18.74 3.27
CA GLU A 191 2.25 -17.53 2.58
C GLU A 191 0.96 -16.95 3.15
N PHE A 192 0.03 -17.80 3.59
CA PHE A 192 -1.19 -17.39 4.29
C PHE A 192 -0.89 -16.81 5.68
N LYS A 193 0.00 -17.45 6.45
CA LYS A 193 0.45 -16.94 7.75
C LYS A 193 1.05 -15.53 7.59
N ASP A 194 1.99 -15.36 6.67
CA ASP A 194 2.70 -14.10 6.46
C ASP A 194 1.79 -12.97 5.91
N ARG A 195 0.87 -13.30 5.00
CA ARG A 195 0.06 -12.27 4.29
C ARG A 195 -1.23 -11.91 4.99
N VAL A 196 -1.78 -12.83 5.78
CA VAL A 196 -3.10 -12.68 6.40
C VAL A 196 -2.99 -12.70 7.92
N LEU A 197 -2.50 -13.79 8.51
CA LEU A 197 -2.57 -13.98 9.96
C LEU A 197 -1.64 -13.04 10.72
N GLN A 198 -0.37 -12.91 10.32
CA GLN A 198 0.58 -12.02 11.01
C GLN A 198 0.12 -10.56 10.98
N PRO A 199 -0.28 -9.97 9.83
CA PRO A 199 -0.81 -8.60 9.82
C PRO A 199 -2.11 -8.44 10.60
N LEU A 200 -3.00 -9.46 10.58
CA LEU A 200 -4.25 -9.44 11.33
C LEU A 200 -3.99 -9.42 12.84
N VAL A 201 -3.16 -10.33 13.34
CA VAL A 201 -2.80 -10.40 14.77
C VAL A 201 -2.06 -9.14 15.19
N LEU A 202 -1.15 -8.63 14.37
CA LEU A 202 -0.47 -7.37 14.68
C LEU A 202 -1.45 -6.19 14.76
N ALA A 203 -2.43 -6.13 13.85
CA ALA A 203 -3.47 -5.11 13.89
C ALA A 203 -4.35 -5.25 15.14
N GLU A 204 -4.72 -6.46 15.54
CA GLU A 204 -5.47 -6.71 16.77
C GLU A 204 -4.68 -6.25 18.01
N GLN A 205 -3.41 -6.68 18.15
CA GLN A 205 -2.54 -6.24 19.24
C GLN A 205 -2.36 -4.72 19.26
N MET A 206 -2.23 -4.11 18.09
CA MET A 206 -2.12 -2.66 17.98
C MET A 206 -3.43 -1.95 18.34
N SER A 207 -4.59 -2.55 18.05
CA SER A 207 -5.89 -2.03 18.49
C SER A 207 -6.02 -2.04 20.01
N GLU A 208 -5.69 -3.15 20.66
CA GLU A 208 -5.65 -3.28 22.12
C GLU A 208 -4.69 -2.24 22.75
N PHE A 209 -3.54 -2.00 22.10
CA PHE A 209 -2.59 -0.99 22.55
C PHE A 209 -3.15 0.43 22.38
N VAL A 210 -3.82 0.74 21.27
CA VAL A 210 -4.42 2.06 21.03
C VAL A 210 -5.41 2.40 22.14
N GLU A 211 -6.25 1.46 22.55
CA GLU A 211 -7.25 1.65 23.63
C GLU A 211 -6.62 2.03 24.97
N THR A 212 -5.42 1.51 25.26
CA THR A 212 -4.75 1.70 26.56
C THR A 212 -3.65 2.76 26.53
N SER A 213 -3.32 3.29 25.35
CA SER A 213 -2.23 4.25 25.17
C SER A 213 -2.67 5.69 25.42
N GLU A 214 -2.14 6.31 26.48
CA GLU A 214 -2.40 7.72 26.79
C GLU A 214 -2.03 8.64 25.62
N ASP A 215 -0.91 8.38 24.94
CA ASP A 215 -0.43 9.21 23.83
C ASP A 215 -1.39 9.16 22.62
N LEU A 216 -1.92 7.98 22.30
CA LEU A 216 -2.85 7.80 21.18
C LEU A 216 -4.27 8.27 21.51
N GLN A 217 -4.67 8.19 22.78
CA GLN A 217 -5.96 8.70 23.26
C GLN A 217 -5.96 10.22 23.54
N ALA A 218 -4.79 10.84 23.65
CA ALA A 218 -4.64 12.25 24.01
C ALA A 218 -5.48 13.19 23.14
N GLY A 219 -5.57 12.93 21.82
CA GLY A 219 -6.37 13.74 20.91
C GLY A 219 -7.87 13.71 21.22
N GLN A 220 -8.43 12.55 21.59
CA GLN A 220 -9.85 12.44 21.95
C GLN A 220 -10.13 13.06 23.32
N LYS A 221 -9.20 12.90 24.26
CA LYS A 221 -9.27 13.56 25.56
C LYS A 221 -9.22 15.08 25.43
N GLU A 222 -8.33 15.61 24.60
CA GLU A 222 -8.23 17.05 24.33
C GLU A 222 -9.52 17.59 23.69
N LYS A 223 -10.13 16.85 22.76
CA LYS A 223 -11.45 17.21 22.22
C LYS A 223 -12.52 17.28 23.31
N ALA A 224 -12.50 16.36 24.27
CA ALA A 224 -13.47 16.34 25.37
C ALA A 224 -13.26 17.52 26.32
N GLU A 225 -12.01 17.83 26.64
CA GLU A 225 -11.63 18.99 27.47
C GLU A 225 -11.94 20.32 26.76
N ALA A 226 -11.77 20.39 25.44
CA ALA A 226 -12.17 21.53 24.64
C ALA A 226 -13.68 21.73 24.63
N ALA A 227 -14.46 20.65 24.47
CA ALA A 227 -15.92 20.66 24.56
C ALA A 227 -16.38 21.15 25.94
N TYR A 228 -15.82 20.59 27.02
CA TYR A 228 -16.05 21.04 28.39
C TYR A 228 -15.83 22.55 28.54
N THR A 229 -14.67 23.03 28.08
CA THR A 229 -14.27 24.44 28.18
C THR A 229 -15.23 25.36 27.45
N ARG A 230 -15.73 24.96 26.27
CA ARG A 230 -16.73 25.72 25.51
C ARG A 230 -18.02 25.87 26.30
N ILE A 231 -18.52 24.78 26.87
CA ILE A 231 -19.80 24.75 27.57
C ILE A 231 -19.74 25.58 28.87
N ILE A 232 -18.68 25.43 29.68
CA ILE A 232 -18.54 26.22 30.91
C ILE A 232 -18.34 27.72 30.66
N ASN A 233 -17.87 28.09 29.46
CA ASN A 233 -17.76 29.49 29.02
C ASN A 233 -19.08 30.07 28.47
N GLY A 234 -20.17 29.29 28.50
CA GLY A 234 -21.52 29.74 28.18
C GLY A 234 -22.01 29.39 26.78
N GLU A 235 -21.30 28.55 26.03
CA GLU A 235 -21.84 27.97 24.80
C GLU A 235 -22.93 26.94 25.13
N VAL A 236 -23.97 26.87 24.29
CA VAL A 236 -25.11 25.96 24.53
C VAL A 236 -24.64 24.52 24.34
N PHE A 237 -24.92 23.65 25.32
CA PHE A 237 -24.50 22.24 25.30
C PHE A 237 -24.93 21.54 24.00
N SER A 238 -26.18 21.73 23.59
CA SER A 238 -26.74 21.10 22.39
C SER A 238 -26.02 21.48 21.11
N ASP A 239 -25.56 22.72 21.00
CA ASP A 239 -24.84 23.22 19.83
C ASP A 239 -23.44 22.58 19.75
N VAL A 240 -22.74 22.51 20.90
CA VAL A 240 -21.42 21.86 21.00
C VAL A 240 -21.53 20.36 20.69
N ALA A 241 -22.53 19.69 21.24
CA ALA A 241 -22.77 18.26 21.01
C ALA A 241 -23.08 17.98 19.53
N THR A 242 -23.95 18.78 18.91
CA THR A 242 -24.31 18.65 17.48
C THR A 242 -23.07 18.78 16.58
N GLU A 243 -22.19 19.75 16.86
CA GLU A 243 -20.96 19.94 16.09
C GLU A 243 -20.02 18.73 16.17
N ILE A 244 -19.79 18.21 17.39
CA ILE A 244 -18.89 17.08 17.64
C ILE A 244 -19.44 15.80 17.00
N TYR A 245 -20.74 15.52 17.17
CA TYR A 245 -21.38 14.36 16.58
C TYR A 245 -21.37 14.44 15.06
N SER A 246 -21.69 15.60 14.47
CA SER A 246 -21.63 15.79 13.01
C SER A 246 -20.22 15.55 12.47
N ALA A 247 -19.18 16.01 13.16
CA ALA A 247 -17.79 15.79 12.77
C ALA A 247 -17.34 14.33 12.88
N SER A 248 -18.02 13.54 13.71
CA SER A 248 -17.72 12.14 13.99
C SER A 248 -18.70 11.17 13.31
N GLY A 249 -19.64 11.67 12.50
CA GLY A 249 -20.65 10.88 11.80
C GLY A 249 -21.81 10.37 12.67
N PHE A 250 -21.97 10.89 13.89
CA PHE A 250 -23.10 10.62 14.77
C PHE A 250 -24.21 11.66 14.59
N GLU A 251 -25.46 11.28 14.88
CA GLU A 251 -26.60 12.19 14.89
C GLU A 251 -27.04 12.48 16.34
N GLY A 252 -27.51 13.69 16.60
CA GLY A 252 -28.08 14.10 17.88
C GLY A 252 -27.53 15.44 18.38
N ASP A 253 -28.18 15.97 19.42
CA ASP A 253 -27.82 17.20 20.10
C ASP A 253 -27.43 16.95 21.57
N GLY A 254 -27.32 15.69 21.97
CA GLY A 254 -26.99 15.29 23.33
C GLY A 254 -28.11 15.47 24.35
N ASP A 255 -29.32 15.92 23.97
CA ASP A 255 -30.45 15.97 24.89
C ASP A 255 -31.02 14.56 25.12
N LEU A 256 -30.95 14.05 26.36
CA LEU A 256 -31.52 12.76 26.72
C LEU A 256 -32.95 12.89 27.27
N GLY A 257 -33.45 14.11 27.44
CA GLY A 257 -34.73 14.38 28.08
C GLY A 257 -34.75 13.96 29.55
N LEU A 258 -35.96 13.75 30.07
CA LEU A 258 -36.18 13.24 31.43
C LEU A 258 -35.92 11.73 31.49
N VAL A 259 -34.94 11.33 32.29
CA VAL A 259 -34.54 9.94 32.49
C VAL A 259 -34.74 9.56 33.96
N ASN A 260 -35.29 8.36 34.24
CA ASN A 260 -35.37 7.88 35.62
C ASN A 260 -33.97 7.50 36.11
N THR A 261 -33.65 7.88 37.35
CA THR A 261 -32.37 7.52 37.98
C THR A 261 -32.12 6.01 38.05
N SER A 262 -33.18 5.19 38.11
CA SER A 262 -33.09 3.73 38.09
C SER A 262 -32.66 3.13 36.75
N ASP A 263 -32.80 3.90 35.66
CA ASP A 263 -32.47 3.45 34.30
C ASP A 263 -31.04 3.84 33.90
N ILE A 264 -30.35 4.65 34.73
CA ILE A 264 -28.99 5.12 34.50
C ILE A 264 -27.99 4.16 35.16
N PRO A 265 -26.90 3.75 34.47
CA PRO A 265 -25.83 2.96 35.07
C PRO A 265 -25.28 3.58 36.36
N GLU A 266 -25.00 2.75 37.37
CA GLU A 266 -24.53 3.20 38.69
C GLU A 266 -23.25 4.05 38.59
N GLU A 267 -22.31 3.63 37.74
CA GLU A 267 -21.06 4.34 37.45
C GLU A 267 -21.26 5.77 36.91
N TRP A 268 -22.32 6.00 36.12
CA TRP A 268 -22.65 7.33 35.61
C TRP A 268 -23.36 8.16 36.69
N MET A 269 -24.19 7.51 37.51
CA MET A 269 -24.89 8.18 38.60
C MET A 269 -23.94 8.73 39.66
N GLU A 270 -22.79 8.09 39.91
CA GLU A 270 -21.74 8.64 40.79
C GLU A 270 -21.27 10.03 40.31
N VAL A 271 -21.05 10.18 39.00
CA VAL A 271 -20.64 11.46 38.39
C VAL A 271 -21.79 12.45 38.38
N ILE A 272 -22.98 12.04 37.90
CA ILE A 272 -24.16 12.89 37.76
C ILE A 272 -24.62 13.45 39.11
N ASN A 273 -24.54 12.67 40.19
CA ASN A 273 -24.89 13.12 41.54
C ASN A 273 -23.90 14.14 42.13
N ALA A 274 -22.66 14.17 41.65
CA ALA A 274 -21.68 15.18 42.02
C ALA A 274 -21.86 16.52 41.27
N VAL A 275 -22.71 16.55 40.24
CA VAL A 275 -22.96 17.75 39.42
C VAL A 275 -24.12 18.57 39.98
N GLU A 276 -23.88 19.86 40.18
CA GLU A 276 -24.92 20.82 40.55
C GLU A 276 -25.87 21.07 39.37
N VAL A 277 -27.16 21.30 39.67
CA VAL A 277 -28.16 21.65 38.65
C VAL A 277 -27.74 22.92 37.91
N GLY A 278 -27.78 22.87 36.58
CA GLY A 278 -27.31 23.92 35.67
C GLY A 278 -25.80 23.90 35.40
N SER A 279 -25.06 22.91 35.92
CA SER A 279 -23.62 22.75 35.70
C SER A 279 -23.29 21.51 34.88
N VAL A 280 -22.04 21.43 34.44
CA VAL A 280 -21.49 20.33 33.63
C VAL A 280 -20.48 19.53 34.44
N SER A 281 -20.48 18.22 34.29
CA SER A 281 -19.51 17.31 34.88
C SER A 281 -18.10 17.58 34.35
N PRO A 282 -17.04 17.23 35.12
CA PRO A 282 -15.72 17.06 34.52
C PRO A 282 -15.77 15.97 33.43
N VAL A 283 -14.81 16.02 32.50
CA VAL A 283 -14.59 14.95 31.53
C VAL A 283 -14.27 13.67 32.30
N THR A 284 -15.10 12.65 32.12
CA THR A 284 -14.92 11.34 32.77
C THR A 284 -14.77 10.25 31.72
N GLU A 285 -13.83 9.34 31.95
CA GLU A 285 -13.61 8.19 31.07
C GLU A 285 -14.52 7.04 31.50
N PHE A 286 -15.28 6.51 30.54
CA PHE A 286 -16.07 5.28 30.67
C PHE A 286 -15.74 4.35 29.51
N PRO A 287 -16.15 3.07 29.56
CA PRO A 287 -15.93 2.16 28.45
C PRO A 287 -16.38 2.75 27.10
N GLY A 288 -15.46 2.83 26.15
CA GLY A 288 -15.71 3.33 24.80
C GLY A 288 -15.50 4.83 24.58
N GLY A 289 -15.24 5.64 25.62
CA GLY A 289 -15.04 7.08 25.39
C GLY A 289 -14.92 8.00 26.60
N TYR A 290 -14.89 9.28 26.29
CA TYR A 290 -14.92 10.39 27.23
C TYR A 290 -16.31 10.99 27.27
N TYR A 291 -16.85 11.18 28.47
CA TYR A 291 -18.23 11.58 28.68
C TYR A 291 -18.32 12.88 29.46
N LEU A 292 -19.31 13.69 29.10
CA LEU A 292 -19.73 14.89 29.79
C LEU A 292 -21.23 14.84 30.02
N PHE A 293 -21.65 15.20 31.23
CA PHE A 293 -23.05 15.26 31.61
C PHE A 293 -23.41 16.66 32.09
N SER A 294 -24.59 17.15 31.73
CA SER A 294 -25.15 18.38 32.28
C SER A 294 -26.53 18.09 32.86
N VAL A 295 -26.74 18.49 34.11
CA VAL A 295 -28.02 18.30 34.82
C VAL A 295 -28.85 19.56 34.66
N VAL A 296 -29.98 19.48 33.97
CA VAL A 296 -30.88 20.63 33.73
C VAL A 296 -31.83 20.81 34.91
N GLU A 297 -32.47 19.71 35.33
CA GLU A 297 -33.41 19.68 36.45
C GLU A 297 -33.49 18.28 37.06
N ARG A 298 -33.93 18.25 38.32
CA ARG A 298 -34.22 17.02 39.08
C ARG A 298 -35.65 17.10 39.61
N THR A 299 -36.45 16.07 39.37
CA THR A 299 -37.86 16.03 39.70
C THR A 299 -38.19 14.72 40.41
N GLU A 300 -38.76 14.80 41.61
CA GLU A 300 -39.29 13.64 42.33
C GLU A 300 -40.71 13.33 41.83
N THR A 301 -40.95 12.10 41.41
CA THR A 301 -42.26 11.62 40.93
C THR A 301 -42.77 10.45 41.79
N GLU A 302 -44.01 10.02 41.59
CA GLU A 302 -44.53 8.81 42.27
C GLU A 302 -43.75 7.53 41.89
N ASP A 303 -43.11 7.55 40.71
CA ASP A 303 -42.34 6.43 40.15
C ASP A 303 -40.81 6.54 40.44
N GLY A 304 -40.37 7.59 41.15
CA GLY A 304 -38.97 7.83 41.55
C GLY A 304 -38.39 9.17 41.07
N GLU A 305 -37.11 9.41 41.37
CA GLU A 305 -36.37 10.60 40.91
C GLU A 305 -36.09 10.51 39.40
N GLN A 306 -36.49 11.56 38.67
CA GLN A 306 -36.19 11.81 37.27
C GLN A 306 -35.23 12.99 37.12
N ILE A 307 -34.33 12.90 36.15
CA ILE A 307 -33.33 13.93 35.86
C ILE A 307 -33.42 14.27 34.37
N HIS A 308 -33.53 15.57 34.05
CA HIS A 308 -33.32 16.01 32.67
C HIS A 308 -31.81 16.17 32.43
N LEU A 309 -31.26 15.33 31.55
CA LEU A 309 -29.83 15.21 31.31
C LEU A 309 -29.48 15.59 29.87
N TYR A 310 -28.37 16.33 29.71
CA TYR A 310 -27.61 16.29 28.47
C TYR A 310 -26.39 15.38 28.63
N GLY A 311 -26.10 14.58 27.60
CA GLY A 311 -24.94 13.70 27.51
C GLY A 311 -24.16 13.94 26.22
N LEU A 312 -22.84 14.14 26.35
CA LEU A 312 -21.91 14.21 25.23
C LEU A 312 -20.87 13.11 25.39
N MET A 313 -20.69 12.30 24.35
CA MET A 313 -19.72 11.22 24.29
C MET A 313 -18.71 11.48 23.17
N ILE A 314 -17.43 11.36 23.47
CA ILE A 314 -16.35 11.37 22.47
C ILE A 314 -15.74 9.98 22.46
N PRO A 315 -15.81 9.25 21.33
CA PRO A 315 -15.30 7.89 21.28
C PRO A 315 -13.79 7.86 21.50
N GLN A 316 -13.31 6.74 22.06
CA GLN A 316 -11.87 6.47 22.10
C GLN A 316 -11.27 6.43 20.69
N ALA A 317 -10.00 6.76 20.59
CA ALA A 317 -9.25 6.68 19.34
C ALA A 317 -9.21 5.22 18.89
N THR A 318 -9.37 5.00 17.59
CA THR A 318 -9.30 3.67 16.98
C THR A 318 -7.97 3.45 16.27
N LEU A 319 -7.60 2.19 16.04
CA LEU A 319 -6.44 1.88 15.19
C LEU A 319 -6.58 2.51 13.79
N THR A 320 -7.78 2.50 13.23
CA THR A 320 -8.05 3.10 11.91
C THR A 320 -7.72 4.58 11.90
N GLU A 321 -8.15 5.35 12.90
CA GLU A 321 -7.81 6.78 12.99
C GLU A 321 -6.31 6.99 13.18
N ALA A 322 -5.65 6.18 14.01
CA ALA A 322 -4.21 6.25 14.23
C ALA A 322 -3.43 5.96 12.94
N VAL A 323 -3.85 4.94 12.17
CA VAL A 323 -3.27 4.58 10.87
C VAL A 323 -3.50 5.67 9.84
N THR A 324 -4.73 6.20 9.72
CA THR A 324 -5.05 7.28 8.78
C THR A 324 -4.21 8.52 9.09
N HIS A 325 -4.16 8.95 10.35
CA HIS A 325 -3.35 10.09 10.75
C HIS A 325 -1.85 9.86 10.49
N TYR A 326 -1.36 8.64 10.70
CA TYR A 326 0.00 8.28 10.36
C TYR A 326 0.26 8.34 8.85
N ILE A 327 -0.64 7.80 8.02
CA ILE A 327 -0.54 7.83 6.56
C ILE A 327 -0.54 9.26 6.03
N ASP A 328 -1.41 10.13 6.55
CA ASP A 328 -1.49 11.55 6.19
C ASP A 328 -0.20 12.32 6.53
N SER A 329 0.54 11.84 7.55
CA SER A 329 1.79 12.47 7.98
C SER A 329 3.01 12.09 7.12
N ILE A 330 2.92 11.01 6.34
CA ILE A 330 4.06 10.48 5.58
C ILE A 330 3.97 10.78 4.09
N LYS A 331 5.11 10.67 3.41
CA LYS A 331 5.16 10.76 1.95
C LYS A 331 4.96 9.38 1.34
N GLU A 332 3.95 9.28 0.50
CA GLU A 332 3.71 8.14 -0.36
C GLU A 332 4.03 8.48 -1.83
N TRP A 333 4.68 7.54 -2.52
CA TRP A 333 4.85 7.61 -3.98
C TRP A 333 4.47 6.28 -4.63
N ARG A 334 3.31 6.25 -5.29
CA ARG A 334 2.77 5.08 -5.99
C ARG A 334 3.21 5.04 -7.45
N ILE A 335 3.80 3.92 -7.88
CA ILE A 335 4.09 3.65 -9.30
C ILE A 335 2.93 2.85 -9.91
N VAL A 336 2.40 1.89 -9.15
CA VAL A 336 1.22 1.06 -9.46
C VAL A 336 0.11 1.34 -8.45
N GLY A 337 -1.16 1.09 -8.81
CA GLY A 337 -2.29 1.22 -7.89
C GLY A 337 -2.56 2.67 -7.48
N LYS A 338 -2.42 3.61 -8.42
CA LYS A 338 -2.77 5.01 -8.19
C LYS A 338 -4.29 5.14 -8.05
N GLU A 339 -4.70 5.95 -7.09
CA GLU A 339 -6.09 6.35 -6.92
C GLU A 339 -6.59 7.05 -8.19
N GLN A 340 -7.79 6.71 -8.66
CA GLN A 340 -8.41 7.45 -9.76
C GLN A 340 -8.69 8.86 -9.24
N ALA A 341 -8.22 9.90 -9.96
CA ALA A 341 -8.79 11.22 -9.75
C ALA A 341 -10.27 11.13 -10.15
N GLU A 342 -11.18 11.37 -9.22
CA GLU A 342 -12.60 11.54 -9.55
C GLU A 342 -12.70 12.61 -10.66
N GLU A 343 -13.15 12.21 -11.86
CA GLU A 343 -13.39 13.10 -13.00
C GLU A 343 -14.70 13.87 -12.88
#